data_AF-A0A2G9TYY3-F1
#
_entry.id   AF-A0A2G9TYY3-F1
#
_cell.length_a   1.000
_cell.length_b   1.000
_cell.length_c   1.000
_cell.angle_alpha   90.00
_cell.angle_beta   90.00
_cell.angle_gamma   90.00
#
_symmetry.space_group_name_H-M   'P 1'
#
loop_
_entity.id
_entity.type
_entity.pdbx_description
1 polymer ?
#
loop_
_entity_poly.entity_id
_entity_poly.type
_entity_poly.pdbx_seq_one_letter_code
_entity_poly.pdbx_strand_id
1 'polypeptide(L)'
;MTRTGEAYKNPNSLTWIGLWQAGYPLSTQWTWTDGTSFEYSNWAIGEPNNADGNEHCVQIYSDHEGTDPSKDTQFQKWNDYYCSDSMRAYVCKKPALH
;
A
#
# COMPACT_ATOMS: atom_id res chain seq x y z
N MET A 1 -1.85 -14.14 1.17
CA MET A 1 -2.64 -12.98 1.62
C MET A 1 -3.96 -13.51 2.17
N THR A 2 -4.19 -13.34 3.47
CA THR A 2 -5.46 -13.70 4.13
C THR A 2 -6.55 -12.75 3.66
N ARG A 3 -7.58 -13.25 2.98
CA ARG A 3 -8.72 -12.46 2.50
C ARG A 3 -9.76 -12.34 3.61
N THR A 4 -10.28 -11.14 3.85
CA THR A 4 -11.34 -10.94 4.85
C THR A 4 -12.73 -11.14 4.26
N GLY A 5 -12.85 -11.06 2.93
CA GLY A 5 -14.15 -11.11 2.23
C GLY A 5 -14.91 -9.79 2.31
N GLU A 6 -14.34 -8.76 2.91
CA GLU A 6 -14.84 -7.39 2.89
C GLU A 6 -14.20 -6.64 1.70
N ALA A 7 -14.97 -5.79 1.01
CA ALA A 7 -14.40 -4.87 0.03
C ALA A 7 -13.29 -4.02 0.66
N TYR A 8 -12.33 -3.51 -0.13
CA TYR A 8 -11.25 -2.63 0.35
C TYR A 8 -11.72 -1.25 0.88
N LYS A 9 -12.99 -1.12 1.24
CA LYS A 9 -13.65 0.04 1.86
C LYS A 9 -13.30 0.23 3.33
N ASN A 10 -12.76 -0.79 3.98
CA ASN A 10 -12.31 -0.73 5.36
C ASN A 10 -10.77 -0.73 5.40
N PRO A 11 -10.12 0.43 5.61
CA PRO A 11 -8.66 0.54 5.68
C PRO A 11 -8.06 -0.39 6.73
N ASN A 12 -8.78 -0.64 7.83
CA ASN A 12 -8.32 -1.54 8.88
C ASN A 12 -8.14 -2.98 8.39
N SER A 13 -8.81 -3.40 7.32
CA SER A 13 -8.71 -4.76 6.76
C SER A 13 -7.54 -4.93 5.78
N LEU A 14 -6.88 -3.83 5.40
CA LEU A 14 -5.84 -3.79 4.37
C LEU A 14 -4.46 -4.18 4.91
N THR A 15 -3.45 -4.06 4.04
CA THR A 15 -2.10 -4.56 4.29
C THR A 15 -1.08 -3.49 3.95
N TRP A 16 -0.23 -3.13 4.92
CA TRP A 16 0.90 -2.25 4.70
C TRP A 16 2.01 -2.91 3.88
N ILE A 17 2.69 -2.12 3.06
CA ILE A 17 4.01 -2.44 2.49
C ILE A 17 5.04 -1.41 2.92
N GLY A 18 6.32 -1.76 2.74
CA GLY A 18 7.43 -0.95 3.23
C GLY A 18 7.78 0.29 2.40
N LEU A 19 6.88 0.81 1.55
CA LEU A 19 7.13 2.01 0.73
C LEU A 19 6.59 3.24 1.47
N TRP A 20 7.38 4.32 1.56
CA TRP A 20 7.00 5.54 2.28
C TRP A 20 7.81 6.76 1.80
N GLN A 21 7.33 7.98 2.12
CA GLN A 21 8.02 9.24 1.83
C GLN A 21 8.90 9.69 3.01
N ALA A 22 10.02 8.99 3.23
CA ALA A 22 10.93 9.22 4.37
C ALA A 22 11.47 10.66 4.49
N GLY A 23 11.56 11.39 3.38
CA GLY A 23 12.13 12.73 3.33
C GLY A 23 11.11 13.87 3.40
N TYR A 24 9.82 13.58 3.55
CA TYR A 24 8.79 14.62 3.58
C TYR A 24 8.98 15.58 4.78
N PRO A 25 8.76 16.90 4.64
CA PRO A 25 8.35 17.62 3.42
C PRO A 25 9.51 18.07 2.52
N LEU A 26 10.76 17.76 2.87
CA LEU A 26 11.94 18.19 2.11
C LEU A 26 12.09 17.43 0.77
N SER A 27 11.50 16.24 0.67
CA SER A 27 11.48 15.41 -0.53
C SER A 27 10.17 14.63 -0.59
N THR A 28 9.60 14.53 -1.80
CA THR A 28 8.39 13.75 -2.09
C THR A 28 8.72 12.37 -2.69
N GLN A 29 9.98 11.96 -2.66
CA GLN A 29 10.41 10.69 -3.22
C GLN A 29 9.95 9.49 -2.37
N TRP A 30 9.43 8.47 -3.04
CA TRP A 30 9.10 7.18 -2.45
C TRP A 30 10.37 6.35 -2.21
N THR A 31 10.50 5.80 -1.01
CA THR A 31 11.66 5.00 -0.60
C THR A 31 11.21 3.70 0.05
N TRP A 32 11.87 2.59 -0.26
CA TRP A 32 11.65 1.34 0.47
C TRP A 32 12.37 1.37 1.81
N THR A 33 11.72 0.86 2.86
CA THR A 33 12.28 0.72 4.21
C THR A 33 13.53 -0.16 4.28
N ASP A 34 13.76 -1.02 3.28
CA ASP A 34 14.97 -1.84 3.17
C ASP A 34 16.12 -1.16 2.40
N GLY A 35 15.93 0.08 1.94
CA GLY A 35 16.92 0.85 1.21
C GLY A 35 17.10 0.45 -0.27
N THR A 36 16.30 -0.49 -0.78
CA THR A 36 16.34 -0.83 -2.21
C THR A 36 15.80 0.31 -3.08
N SER A 37 16.27 0.39 -4.33
CA SER A 37 15.86 1.41 -5.28
C SER A 37 14.35 1.29 -5.62
N PHE A 38 13.68 2.43 -5.74
CA PHE A 38 12.29 2.49 -6.17
C PHE A 38 12.19 2.46 -7.70
N GLU A 39 12.14 1.25 -8.27
CA GLU A 39 12.18 1.03 -9.73
C GLU A 39 10.85 0.57 -10.32
N TYR A 40 9.91 0.15 -9.47
CA TYR A 40 8.61 -0.39 -9.87
C TYR A 40 7.48 0.24 -9.07
N SER A 41 6.40 0.58 -9.76
CA SER A 41 5.16 1.05 -9.15
C SER A 41 3.94 0.27 -9.63
N ASN A 42 2.97 0.09 -8.74
CA ASN A 42 1.69 -0.54 -9.04
C ASN A 42 0.52 0.24 -8.43
N TRP A 43 0.58 1.57 -8.54
CA TRP A 43 -0.45 2.47 -8.05
C TRP A 43 -1.83 2.13 -8.60
N ALA A 44 -2.84 2.30 -7.77
CA ALA A 44 -4.22 2.24 -8.18
C ALA A 44 -4.58 3.44 -9.05
N ILE A 45 -5.73 3.36 -9.71
CA ILE A 45 -6.17 4.45 -10.59
C ILE A 45 -6.49 5.66 -9.69
N GLY A 46 -5.76 6.75 -9.90
CA GLY A 46 -5.90 7.97 -9.08
C GLY A 46 -4.82 8.14 -8.01
N GLU A 47 -3.99 7.11 -7.77
CA GLU A 47 -2.97 7.12 -6.73
C GLU A 47 -1.55 7.38 -7.26
N PRO A 48 -0.63 7.92 -6.45
CA PRO A 48 -0.89 8.47 -5.11
C PRO A 48 -1.63 9.81 -5.18
N ASN A 49 -2.61 10.02 -4.30
CA ASN A 49 -3.47 11.21 -4.30
C ASN A 49 -3.12 12.22 -3.20
N ASN A 50 -2.35 11.81 -2.19
CA ASN A 50 -1.95 12.60 -1.03
C ASN A 50 -3.14 13.28 -0.32
N ALA A 51 -4.16 12.51 0.08
CA ALA A 51 -5.37 13.04 0.70
C ALA A 51 -5.04 13.87 1.94
N ASP A 52 -5.70 15.03 2.05
CA ASP A 52 -5.46 16.05 3.09
C ASP A 52 -3.99 16.52 3.23
N GLY A 53 -3.13 16.18 2.26
CA GLY A 53 -1.71 16.48 2.29
C GLY A 53 -0.88 15.65 3.29
N ASN A 54 -1.39 14.51 3.77
CA ASN A 54 -0.76 13.74 4.86
C ASN A 54 -0.73 12.21 4.63
N GLU A 55 -0.66 11.77 3.38
CA GLU A 55 -0.57 10.34 3.05
C GLU A 55 0.85 9.98 2.59
N HIS A 56 1.63 9.43 3.51
CA HIS A 56 3.08 9.22 3.32
C HIS A 56 3.52 7.76 3.47
N CYS A 57 2.59 6.85 3.71
CA CYS A 57 2.82 5.41 3.81
C CYS A 57 1.98 4.67 2.77
N VAL A 58 2.40 3.48 2.33
CA VAL A 58 1.73 2.78 1.22
C VAL A 58 1.10 1.48 1.68
N GLN A 59 -0.18 1.32 1.36
CA GLN A 59 -0.95 0.10 1.55
C GLN A 59 -1.33 -0.54 0.21
N ILE A 60 -1.71 -1.81 0.28
CA ILE A 60 -2.29 -2.55 -0.85
C ILE A 60 -3.78 -2.82 -0.59
N TYR A 61 -4.59 -2.60 -1.62
CA TYR A 61 -5.97 -3.11 -1.74
C TYR A 61 -5.94 -4.65 -1.77
N SER A 62 -5.75 -5.23 -0.59
CA SER A 62 -5.44 -6.66 -0.37
C SER A 62 -6.70 -7.54 -0.27
N ASP A 63 -7.86 -6.90 -0.36
CA ASP A 63 -9.18 -7.51 -0.61
C ASP A 63 -9.80 -6.88 -1.87
N HIS A 64 -10.83 -7.50 -2.44
CA HIS A 64 -11.45 -7.07 -3.70
C HIS A 64 -12.88 -6.57 -3.52
N GLU A 65 -13.34 -5.70 -4.41
CA GLU A 65 -14.74 -5.37 -4.57
C GLU A 65 -15.50 -6.43 -5.39
N GLY A 66 -16.79 -6.61 -5.07
CA GLY A 66 -17.64 -7.58 -5.76
C GLY A 66 -17.31 -9.04 -5.46
N THR A 67 -17.95 -9.95 -6.19
CA THR A 67 -17.79 -11.41 -6.01
C THR A 67 -16.69 -12.02 -6.87
N ASP A 68 -16.23 -11.29 -7.89
CA ASP A 68 -15.25 -11.74 -8.87
C ASP A 68 -14.04 -10.81 -8.87
N PRO A 69 -12.94 -11.16 -8.16
CA PRO A 69 -11.73 -10.35 -8.11
C PRO A 69 -11.10 -10.06 -9.47
N SER A 70 -11.40 -10.85 -10.52
CA SER A 70 -10.85 -10.59 -11.86
C SER A 70 -11.45 -9.34 -12.53
N LYS A 71 -12.60 -8.87 -12.04
CA LYS A 71 -13.27 -7.67 -12.52
C LYS A 71 -12.90 -6.42 -11.73
N ASP A 72 -12.21 -6.58 -10.61
CA ASP A 72 -11.72 -5.49 -9.79
C ASP A 72 -10.33 -5.07 -10.29
N THR A 73 -10.29 -3.96 -11.02
CA THR A 73 -9.05 -3.41 -11.59
C THR A 73 -8.15 -2.75 -10.54
N GLN A 74 -8.66 -2.53 -9.34
CA GLN A 74 -7.93 -1.94 -8.22
C GLN A 74 -7.39 -2.99 -7.26
N PHE A 75 -7.91 -4.22 -7.29
CA PHE A 75 -7.40 -5.31 -6.47
C PHE A 75 -5.88 -5.47 -6.65
N GLN A 76 -5.17 -5.56 -5.52
CA GLN A 76 -3.70 -5.64 -5.42
C GLN A 76 -2.92 -4.42 -5.93
N LYS A 77 -3.60 -3.31 -6.22
CA LYS A 77 -2.97 -2.01 -6.50
C LYS A 77 -2.66 -1.26 -5.20
N TRP A 78 -1.83 -0.24 -5.33
CA TRP A 78 -1.29 0.52 -4.20
C TRP A 78 -2.00 1.85 -4.01
N ASN A 79 -2.03 2.31 -2.77
CA ASN A 79 -2.59 3.57 -2.33
C ASN A 79 -1.66 4.17 -1.28
N ASP A 80 -1.39 5.46 -1.35
CA ASP A 80 -0.82 6.18 -0.21
C ASP A 80 -1.88 6.35 0.88
N TYR A 81 -1.46 6.40 2.14
CA TYR A 81 -2.37 6.49 3.26
C TYR A 81 -1.68 7.10 4.49
N TYR A 82 -2.47 7.55 5.46
CA TYR A 82 -1.97 8.10 6.71
C TYR A 82 -1.14 7.07 7.47
N CYS A 83 0.13 7.39 7.74
CA CYS A 83 1.05 6.51 8.46
C CYS A 83 0.61 6.21 9.90
N SER A 84 -0.23 7.06 10.50
CA SER A 84 -0.72 6.93 11.87
C SER A 84 -1.78 5.84 12.04
N ASP A 85 -2.36 5.37 10.94
CA ASP A 85 -3.48 4.45 11.00
C ASP A 85 -3.04 2.99 11.18
N SER A 86 -3.91 2.23 11.81
CA SER A 86 -3.69 0.81 12.06
C SER A 86 -4.30 -0.02 10.93
N MET A 87 -3.55 -0.99 10.43
CA MET A 87 -4.06 -1.98 9.48
C MET A 87 -3.89 -3.38 10.05
N ARG A 88 -4.70 -4.32 9.54
CA ARG A 88 -4.74 -5.71 9.98
C ARG A 88 -3.42 -6.44 9.78
N ALA A 89 -2.66 -6.10 8.75
CA ALA A 89 -1.46 -6.82 8.38
C ALA A 89 -0.39 -5.93 7.72
N TYR A 90 0.81 -6.49 7.60
CA TYR A 90 1.91 -5.95 6.83
C TYR A 90 2.69 -7.09 6.15
N VAL A 91 3.35 -6.80 5.04
CA VAL A 91 4.24 -7.76 4.35
C VAL A 91 5.67 -7.57 4.82
N CYS A 92 6.31 -8.65 5.26
CA CYS A 92 7.75 -8.68 5.56
C CYS A 92 8.55 -9.22 4.39
N LYS A 93 9.74 -8.67 4.18
CA LYS A 93 10.77 -9.19 3.28
C LYS A 93 12.02 -9.54 4.09
N LYS A 94 12.65 -10.67 3.78
CA LYS A 94 13.95 -11.05 4.32
C LYS A 94 14.86 -11.55 3.19
N PRO A 95 16.18 -11.38 3.27
CA PRO A 95 17.11 -12.01 2.34
C PRO A 95 16.93 -13.54 2.34
N ALA A 96 17.08 -14.16 1.17
CA ALA A 96 17.14 -15.61 1.07
C ALA A 96 18.48 -16.11 1.63
N LEU A 97 18.44 -17.08 2.54
CA LEU A 97 19.63 -17.80 2.97
C LEU A 97 20.09 -18.66 1.79
N HIS A 98 21.31 -18.44 1.33
CA HIS A 98 22.01 -19.27 0.35
C HIS A 98 23.03 -20.14 1.09
#